data_AF-A0A944XKU4-F1
#
_entry.id   AF-A0A944XKU4-F1
#
_cell.length_a   1.000
_cell.length_b   1.000
_cell.length_c   1.000
_cell.angle_alpha   90.00
_cell.angle_beta   90.00
_cell.angle_gamma   90.00
#
_symmetry.space_group_name_H-M   'P 1'
#
loop_
_entity.id
_entity.type
_entity.pdbx_description
1 polymer ?
#
loop_
_entity_poly.entity_id
_entity_poly.type
_entity_poly.pdbx_seq_one_letter_code
_entity_poly.pdbx_strand_id
1 'polypeptide(L)'
;MDSDTQHDWAIALKKQKHHTTRQGQASFVIQQKELKDAFSYHKEKLLTACAVKDKNTIDTEIKKLISLRAKQTVLDMQDIKTLYGELSTDVLDSYMHHYTKDCARLIHGVNLLLA
;
A
#
# COMPACT_ATOMS: atom_id res chain seq x y z
N MET A 1 35.60 -20.19 -24.47
CA MET A 1 34.94 -19.19 -23.61
C MET A 1 35.87 -18.98 -22.44
N ASP A 2 36.55 -17.85 -22.41
CA ASP A 2 37.62 -17.58 -21.45
C ASP A 2 37.04 -17.24 -20.06
N SER A 3 37.71 -17.75 -19.03
CA SER A 3 37.40 -17.58 -17.61
C SER A 3 37.15 -16.11 -17.22
N ASP A 4 37.90 -15.20 -17.82
CA ASP A 4 37.83 -13.76 -17.54
C ASP A 4 36.51 -13.14 -18.00
N THR A 5 35.96 -13.62 -19.12
CA THR A 5 34.66 -13.13 -19.60
C THR A 5 33.54 -13.58 -18.67
N GLN A 6 33.59 -14.81 -18.13
CA GLN A 6 32.57 -15.29 -17.18
C GLN A 6 32.59 -14.53 -15.84
N HIS A 7 33.78 -14.11 -15.39
CA HIS A 7 33.95 -13.34 -14.16
C HIS A 7 33.35 -11.94 -14.27
N ASP A 8 33.61 -11.24 -15.38
CA ASP A 8 33.07 -9.90 -15.63
C ASP A 8 31.54 -9.90 -15.76
N TRP A 9 30.97 -10.93 -16.40
CA TRP A 9 29.52 -11.13 -16.48
C TRP A 9 28.90 -11.35 -15.10
N ALA A 10 29.53 -12.13 -14.23
CA ALA A 10 29.04 -12.37 -12.88
C ALA A 10 29.07 -11.09 -12.01
N ILE A 11 30.10 -10.25 -12.15
CA ILE A 11 30.20 -8.97 -11.47
C ILE A 11 29.13 -7.99 -11.97
N ALA A 12 28.91 -7.93 -13.29
CA ALA A 12 27.89 -7.08 -13.89
C ALA A 12 26.47 -7.48 -13.42
N LEU A 13 26.14 -8.78 -13.42
CA LEU A 13 24.89 -9.31 -12.89
C LEU A 13 24.69 -9.00 -11.41
N LYS A 14 25.75 -9.12 -10.60
CA LYS A 14 25.70 -8.81 -9.16
C LYS A 14 25.46 -7.31 -8.92
N LYS A 15 26.14 -6.44 -9.67
CA LYS A 15 25.92 -4.98 -9.63
C LYS A 15 24.50 -4.61 -10.07
N GLN A 16 23.98 -5.22 -11.13
CA GLN A 16 22.61 -5.00 -11.60
C GLN A 16 21.58 -5.41 -10.55
N LYS A 17 21.72 -6.61 -9.95
CA LYS A 17 20.85 -7.07 -8.85
C LYS A 17 20.85 -6.09 -7.66
N HIS A 18 22.03 -5.61 -7.24
CA HIS A 18 22.12 -4.62 -6.16
C HIS A 18 21.48 -3.27 -6.53
N HIS A 19 21.62 -2.82 -7.77
CA HIS A 19 21.05 -1.55 -8.22
C HIS A 19 19.52 -1.59 -8.32
N THR A 20 18.95 -2.70 -8.81
CA THR A 20 17.50 -2.93 -8.88
C THR A 20 16.88 -3.00 -7.48
N THR A 21 17.57 -3.66 -6.53
CA THR A 21 17.08 -3.79 -5.15
C THR A 21 17.06 -2.44 -4.42
N ARG A 22 18.10 -1.62 -4.57
CA ARG A 22 18.17 -0.28 -3.96
C ARG A 22 17.17 0.72 -4.57
N GLN A 23 16.96 0.69 -5.89
CA GLN A 23 15.95 1.52 -6.53
C GLN A 23 14.53 1.10 -6.14
N GLY A 24 14.25 -0.19 -6.02
CA GLY A 24 12.97 -0.71 -5.54
C GLY A 24 12.64 -0.24 -4.12
N GLN A 25 13.59 -0.28 -3.20
CA GLN A 25 13.40 0.19 -1.81
C GLN A 25 13.12 1.69 -1.71
N ALA A 26 13.85 2.53 -2.47
CA ALA A 26 13.60 3.97 -2.46
C ALA A 26 12.20 4.31 -3.01
N SER A 27 11.78 3.62 -4.09
CA SER A 27 10.44 3.79 -4.66
C SER A 27 9.34 3.36 -3.68
N PHE A 28 9.53 2.26 -2.96
CA PHE A 28 8.57 1.75 -2.00
C PHE A 28 8.34 2.71 -0.82
N VAL A 29 9.42 3.26 -0.24
CA VAL A 29 9.33 4.24 0.86
C VAL A 29 8.60 5.52 0.44
N ILE A 30 8.84 5.99 -0.79
CA ILE A 30 8.12 7.14 -1.35
C ILE A 30 6.63 6.84 -1.47
N GLN A 31 6.26 5.68 -2.05
CA GLN A 31 4.87 5.28 -2.22
C GLN A 31 4.12 5.15 -0.88
N GLN A 32 4.77 4.59 0.15
CA GLN A 32 4.18 4.55 1.50
C GLN A 32 3.92 5.95 2.07
N LYS A 33 4.87 6.87 1.90
CA LYS A 33 4.73 8.24 2.38
C LYS A 33 3.58 8.96 1.66
N GLU A 34 3.55 8.91 0.33
CA GLU A 34 2.49 9.53 -0.47
C GLU A 34 1.11 8.99 -0.09
N LEU A 35 1.01 7.69 0.14
CA LEU A 35 -0.22 7.07 0.55
C LEU A 35 -0.65 7.50 1.96
N LYS A 36 0.28 7.60 2.91
CA LYS A 36 0.00 8.09 4.27
C LYS A 36 -0.49 9.55 4.26
N ASP A 37 0.15 10.39 3.45
CA ASP A 37 -0.23 11.79 3.30
C ASP A 37 -1.64 11.91 2.68
N ALA A 38 -1.92 11.11 1.63
CA ALA A 38 -3.24 11.03 1.03
C ALA A 38 -4.32 10.54 2.01
N PHE A 39 -4.02 9.53 2.83
CA PHE A 39 -4.93 9.04 3.86
C PHE A 39 -5.29 10.13 4.87
N SER A 40 -4.29 10.87 5.34
CA SER A 40 -4.48 11.94 6.32
C SER A 40 -5.37 13.04 5.75
N TYR A 41 -5.08 13.47 4.52
CA TYR A 41 -5.86 14.47 3.80
C TYR A 41 -7.33 14.08 3.62
N HIS A 42 -7.59 12.87 3.11
CA HIS A 42 -8.97 12.41 2.86
C HIS A 42 -9.74 12.15 4.16
N LYS A 43 -9.05 11.73 5.23
CA LYS A 43 -9.65 11.58 6.55
C LYS A 43 -10.10 12.92 7.13
N GLU A 44 -9.27 13.96 7.04
CA GLU A 44 -9.64 15.31 7.51
C GLU A 44 -10.83 15.88 6.73
N LYS A 45 -10.83 15.69 5.41
CA LYS A 45 -11.97 16.06 4.56
C LYS A 45 -13.25 15.34 4.95
N LEU A 46 -13.18 14.03 5.17
CA LEU A 46 -14.32 13.24 5.63
C LEU A 46 -14.87 13.74 6.96
N LEU A 47 -14.00 14.01 7.94
CA LEU A 47 -14.42 14.53 9.26
C LEU A 47 -15.11 15.89 9.14
N THR A 48 -14.57 16.78 8.29
CA THR A 48 -15.18 18.08 8.01
C THR A 48 -16.54 17.94 7.35
N ALA A 49 -16.65 17.04 6.37
CA ALA A 49 -17.90 16.75 5.67
C ALA A 49 -18.96 16.13 6.61
N CYS A 50 -18.55 15.26 7.54
CA CYS A 50 -19.44 14.74 8.59
C CYS A 50 -19.97 15.85 9.50
N ALA A 51 -19.12 16.80 9.92
CA ALA A 51 -19.51 17.90 10.79
C ALA A 51 -20.58 18.81 10.17
N VAL A 52 -20.52 19.04 8.85
CA VAL A 52 -21.50 19.84 8.10
C VAL A 52 -22.57 19.01 7.41
N LYS A 53 -22.60 17.69 7.64
CA LYS A 53 -23.55 16.71 7.07
C LYS A 53 -23.63 16.73 5.53
N ASP A 54 -22.52 17.01 4.85
CA ASP A 54 -22.42 16.96 3.39
C ASP A 54 -22.29 15.51 2.89
N LYS A 55 -23.44 14.88 2.62
CA LYS A 55 -23.54 13.48 2.20
C LYS A 55 -22.75 13.15 0.93
N ASN A 56 -22.73 14.05 -0.05
CA ASN A 56 -22.05 13.80 -1.33
C ASN A 56 -20.54 13.73 -1.14
N THR A 57 -19.99 14.65 -0.33
CA THR A 57 -18.57 14.63 0.01
C THR A 57 -18.24 13.42 0.87
N ILE A 58 -19.08 13.07 1.85
CA ILE A 58 -18.87 11.88 2.69
C ILE A 58 -18.73 10.61 1.86
N ASP A 59 -19.68 10.34 0.96
CA ASP A 59 -19.64 9.15 0.10
C ASP A 59 -18.40 9.12 -0.79
N THR A 60 -18.02 10.29 -1.31
CA THR A 60 -16.83 10.45 -2.15
C THR A 60 -15.55 10.15 -1.38
N GLU A 61 -15.42 10.69 -0.17
CA GLU A 61 -14.21 10.54 0.64
C GLU A 61 -14.09 9.12 1.24
N ILE A 62 -15.20 8.47 1.60
CA ILE A 62 -15.21 7.04 1.98
C ILE A 62 -14.64 6.18 0.85
N LYS A 63 -15.12 6.35 -0.39
CA LYS A 63 -14.65 5.56 -1.54
C LYS A 63 -13.15 5.76 -1.80
N LYS A 64 -12.66 7.00 -1.63
CA LYS A 64 -11.22 7.30 -1.74
C LYS A 64 -10.42 6.61 -0.65
N LEU A 65 -10.86 6.67 0.61
CA LEU A 65 -10.19 6.01 1.73
C LEU A 65 -10.16 4.48 1.58
N ILE A 66 -11.25 3.87 1.09
CA ILE A 66 -11.28 2.43 0.77
C ILE A 66 -10.27 2.10 -0.34
N SER A 67 -10.23 2.92 -1.40
CA SER A 67 -9.28 2.73 -2.50
C SER A 67 -7.83 2.87 -2.05
N LEU A 68 -7.53 3.82 -1.17
CA LEU A 68 -6.21 3.98 -0.57
C LEU A 68 -5.86 2.79 0.34
N ARG A 69 -6.85 2.24 1.07
CA ARG A 69 -6.62 1.04 1.90
C ARG A 69 -6.27 -0.16 1.05
N ALA A 70 -6.95 -0.35 -0.09
CA ALA A 70 -6.61 -1.40 -1.04
C ALA A 70 -5.18 -1.25 -1.57
N LYS A 71 -4.76 -0.02 -1.91
CA LYS A 71 -3.37 0.27 -2.33
C LYS A 71 -2.36 -0.06 -1.23
N GLN A 72 -2.64 0.29 0.02
CA GLN A 72 -1.76 -0.03 1.16
C GLN A 72 -1.61 -1.55 1.29
N THR A 73 -2.73 -2.27 1.27
CA THR A 73 -2.74 -3.74 1.36
C THR A 73 -1.90 -4.38 0.25
N VAL A 74 -2.01 -3.89 -0.99
CA VAL A 74 -1.19 -4.37 -2.11
C VAL A 74 0.29 -4.06 -1.90
N LEU A 75 0.64 -2.87 -1.43
CA LEU A 75 2.04 -2.51 -1.14
C LEU A 75 2.62 -3.40 -0.04
N ASP A 76 1.87 -3.64 1.04
CA ASP A 76 2.31 -4.51 2.14
C ASP A 76 2.53 -5.95 1.65
N MET A 77 1.63 -6.47 0.81
CA MET A 77 1.78 -7.78 0.17
C MET A 77 3.01 -7.83 -0.75
N GLN A 78 3.28 -6.76 -1.51
CA GLN A 78 4.46 -6.68 -2.39
C GLN A 78 5.77 -6.66 -1.59
N ASP A 79 5.79 -6.00 -0.43
CA ASP A 79 6.95 -5.98 0.46
C ASP A 79 7.25 -7.39 0.99
N ILE A 80 6.22 -8.09 1.48
CA ILE A 80 6.36 -9.49 1.91
C ILE A 80 6.83 -10.37 0.76
N LYS A 81 6.23 -10.25 -0.44
CA LYS A 81 6.67 -11.02 -1.61
C LYS A 81 8.13 -10.74 -1.95
N THR A 82 8.58 -9.50 -1.80
CA THR A 82 9.98 -9.12 -2.05
C THR A 82 10.93 -9.74 -1.02
N LEU A 83 10.50 -9.85 0.24
CA LEU A 83 11.29 -10.42 1.34
C LEU A 83 11.34 -11.96 1.32
N TYR A 84 10.22 -12.62 0.99
CA TYR A 84 10.04 -14.06 1.13
C TYR A 84 9.88 -14.81 -0.21
N GLY A 85 9.88 -14.10 -1.34
CA GLY A 85 9.76 -14.64 -2.70
C GLY A 85 8.33 -14.95 -3.14
N GLU A 86 7.53 -15.51 -2.24
CA GLU A 86 6.16 -15.96 -2.53
C GLU A 86 5.20 -15.58 -1.41
N LEU A 87 3.91 -15.43 -1.75
CA LEU A 87 2.83 -15.21 -0.79
C LEU A 87 2.03 -16.51 -0.69
N SER A 88 1.93 -17.07 0.52
CA SER A 88 1.04 -18.18 0.77
C SER A 88 -0.42 -17.73 0.76
N THR A 89 -1.34 -18.67 0.50
CA THR A 89 -2.78 -18.42 0.57
C THR A 89 -3.20 -17.90 1.94
N ASP A 90 -2.67 -18.47 3.02
CA ASP A 90 -2.97 -18.03 4.39
C ASP A 90 -2.57 -16.56 4.64
N VAL A 91 -1.44 -16.12 4.08
CA VAL A 91 -0.99 -14.73 4.18
C VAL A 91 -1.94 -13.83 3.38
N LEU A 92 -2.30 -14.21 2.16
CA LEU A 92 -3.26 -13.45 1.35
C LEU A 92 -4.61 -13.30 2.06
N ASP A 93 -5.14 -14.39 2.61
CA ASP A 93 -6.42 -14.40 3.33
C ASP A 93 -6.38 -13.52 4.57
N SER A 94 -5.27 -13.55 5.33
CA SER A 94 -5.05 -12.68 6.48
C SER A 94 -5.13 -11.20 6.08
N TYR A 95 -4.40 -10.80 5.04
CA TYR A 95 -4.42 -9.41 4.56
C TYR A 95 -5.79 -8.99 4.02
N MET A 96 -6.48 -9.87 3.28
CA MET A 96 -7.83 -9.61 2.79
C MET A 96 -8.82 -9.44 3.94
N HIS A 97 -8.72 -10.28 4.97
CA HIS A 97 -9.55 -10.17 6.16
C HIS A 97 -9.31 -8.84 6.89
N HIS A 98 -8.04 -8.45 7.07
CA HIS A 98 -7.68 -7.16 7.67
C HIS A 98 -8.22 -5.97 6.86
N TYR A 99 -8.08 -6.01 5.54
CA TYR A 99 -8.64 -5.01 4.63
C TYR A 99 -10.16 -4.86 4.81
N THR A 100 -10.91 -5.96 4.74
CA THR A 100 -12.36 -5.96 4.90
C THR A 100 -12.80 -5.41 6.25
N LYS A 101 -12.10 -5.81 7.33
CA LYS A 101 -12.36 -5.33 8.69
C LYS A 101 -12.13 -3.82 8.82
N ASP A 102 -11.06 -3.30 8.23
CA ASP A 102 -10.76 -1.86 8.25
C ASP A 102 -11.80 -1.04 7.46
N CYS A 103 -12.25 -1.55 6.30
CA CYS A 103 -13.32 -0.92 5.53
C CYS A 103 -14.66 -0.91 6.30
N ALA A 104 -15.02 -2.02 6.95
CA ALA A 104 -16.22 -2.09 7.77
C ALA A 104 -16.18 -1.10 8.94
N ARG A 105 -15.03 -0.98 9.61
CA ARG A 105 -14.81 0.00 10.70
C ARG A 105 -14.94 1.43 10.22
N LEU A 106 -14.41 1.77 9.04
CA LEU A 106 -14.54 3.10 8.46
C LEU A 106 -16.01 3.45 8.23
N ILE A 107 -16.77 2.58 7.55
CA ILE A 107 -18.19 2.80 7.26
C ILE A 107 -18.99 2.94 8.55
N HIS A 108 -18.76 2.03 9.51
CA HIS A 108 -19.42 2.09 10.81
C HIS A 108 -19.11 3.39 11.56
N GLY A 109 -17.83 3.81 11.59
CA GLY A 109 -17.41 5.06 12.22
C GLY A 109 -18.07 6.29 11.61
N VAL A 110 -18.23 6.33 10.28
CA VAL A 110 -18.96 7.43 9.63
C VAL A 110 -20.44 7.42 10.00
N ASN A 111 -21.09 6.25 10.02
CA ASN A 111 -22.49 6.14 10.41
C ASN A 111 -22.72 6.63 11.85
N LEU A 112 -21.79 6.37 12.77
CA LEU A 112 -21.84 6.90 14.14
C LEU A 112 -21.70 8.42 14.20
N LEU A 113 -20.93 9.04 13.31
CA LEU A 113 -20.77 10.50 13.25
C LEU A 113 -21.98 11.20 12.63
N LEU A 114 -22.81 10.46 11.88
CA LEU A 114 -24.00 10.98 11.21
C LEU A 114 -25.30 10.77 12.00
N ALA A 115 -25.29 9.87 12.98
CA ALA A 115 -26.38 9.63 13.92
C ALA A 115 -26.59 10.85 14.83
#